data_AF-A0A1F4QSZ2-F1
#
_entry.id   AF-A0A1F4QSZ2-F1
#
_cell.length_a   1.000
_cell.length_b   1.000
_cell.length_c   1.000
_cell.angle_alpha   90.00
_cell.angle_beta   90.00
_cell.angle_gamma   90.00
#
_symmetry.space_group_name_H-M   'P 1'
#
loop_
_entity.id
_entity.type
_entity.pdbx_description
1 polymer ?
#
loop_
_entity_poly.entity_id
_entity_poly.type
_entity_poly.pdbx_seq_one_letter_code
_entity_poly.pdbx_strand_id
1 'polypeptide(L)'
;MVVALLILVPIASVAVWAFFRFGPSNTERKTVLRFNLSALGIALLLAVAWCVRTYLVMSPTVDAPWWPIISALGALVLFPLVLAVAAVVRNFVIFRRREGTASQ
;
A
#
# COMPACT_ATOMS: atom_id res chain seq x y z
N MET A 1 -9.79 10.90 17.00
CA MET A 1 -10.38 10.26 15.81
C MET A 1 -10.28 11.15 14.58
N VAL A 2 -10.93 12.32 14.54
CA VAL A 2 -10.86 13.26 13.41
C VAL A 2 -9.42 13.70 13.09
N VAL A 3 -8.62 14.03 14.10
CA VAL A 3 -7.19 14.40 13.92
C VAL A 3 -6.37 13.28 13.27
N ALA A 4 -6.58 12.04 13.67
CA ALA A 4 -5.86 10.89 13.08
C ALA A 4 -6.23 10.70 11.61
N LEU A 5 -7.51 10.84 11.26
CA LEU A 5 -7.97 10.79 9.86
C LEU A 5 -7.40 11.95 9.03
N LEU A 6 -7.40 13.16 9.59
CA LEU A 6 -6.84 14.35 8.93
C LEU A 6 -5.34 14.25 8.67
N ILE A 7 -4.61 13.44 9.44
CA ILE A 7 -3.16 13.19 9.23
C ILE A 7 -2.94 11.99 8.30
N LEU A 8 -3.64 10.87 8.54
CA LEU A 8 -3.43 9.63 7.81
C LEU A 8 -3.92 9.70 6.37
N VAL A 9 -5.01 10.42 6.09
CA VAL A 9 -5.54 10.57 4.72
C VAL A 9 -4.52 11.27 3.82
N PRO A 10 -3.98 12.47 4.16
CA PRO A 10 -2.92 13.09 3.37
C PRO A 10 -1.68 12.21 3.20
N ILE A 11 -1.23 11.54 4.27
CA ILE A 11 -0.06 10.65 4.19
C ILE A 11 -0.32 9.51 3.21
N ALA A 12 -1.49 8.87 3.29
CA ALA A 12 -1.88 7.81 2.37
C ALA A 12 -1.97 8.32 0.93
N SER A 13 -2.55 9.50 0.71
CA SER A 13 -2.62 10.14 -0.60
C SER A 13 -1.24 10.44 -1.17
N VAL A 14 -0.31 10.97 -0.37
CA VAL A 14 1.07 11.24 -0.77
C VAL A 14 1.81 9.95 -1.09
N ALA A 15 1.62 8.88 -0.30
CA ALA A 15 2.25 7.58 -0.55
C ALA A 15 1.75 6.94 -1.86
N VAL A 16 0.45 6.98 -2.12
CA VAL A 16 -0.14 6.51 -3.39
C VAL A 16 0.41 7.35 -4.55
N TRP A 17 0.43 8.67 -4.41
CA TRP A 17 0.98 9.57 -5.44
C TRP A 17 2.46 9.27 -5.73
N ALA A 18 3.28 9.12 -4.70
CA ALA A 18 4.69 8.79 -4.82
C ALA A 18 4.89 7.43 -5.51
N PHE A 19 4.08 6.43 -5.17
CA PHE A 19 4.14 5.10 -5.79
C PHE A 19 3.98 5.15 -7.33
N PHE A 20 3.05 5.98 -7.81
CA PHE A 20 2.84 6.18 -9.24
C PHE A 20 3.86 7.13 -9.88
N ARG A 21 4.30 8.17 -9.16
CA ARG A 21 5.19 9.20 -9.71
C ARG A 21 6.63 8.70 -9.90
N PHE A 22 7.14 7.88 -8.98
CA PHE A 22 8.52 7.37 -8.98
C PHE A 22 8.68 6.04 -9.73
N GLY A 23 8.03 5.91 -10.90
CA GLY A 23 8.18 4.74 -11.77
C GLY A 23 9.53 4.71 -12.52
N PRO A 24 10.09 3.53 -12.82
CA PRO A 24 11.32 3.41 -13.58
C PRO A 24 11.14 3.94 -15.02
N SER A 25 12.05 4.81 -15.47
CA SER A 25 11.99 5.53 -16.76
C SER A 25 12.31 4.65 -17.98
N ASN A 26 13.10 3.57 -17.80
CA ASN A 26 13.62 2.73 -18.90
C ASN A 26 13.07 1.29 -18.90
N THR A 27 11.84 1.08 -18.43
CA THR A 27 11.21 -0.25 -18.39
C THR A 27 9.95 -0.31 -19.23
N GLU A 28 9.72 -1.45 -19.88
CA GLU A 28 8.46 -1.75 -20.56
C GLU A 28 7.24 -1.38 -19.72
N ARG A 29 6.45 -0.43 -20.22
CA ARG A 29 5.25 0.11 -19.57
C ARG A 29 4.27 -0.97 -19.12
N LYS A 30 4.13 -2.06 -19.89
CA LYS A 30 3.25 -3.20 -19.58
C LYS A 30 3.71 -3.96 -18.32
N THR A 31 5.01 -4.13 -18.13
CA THR A 31 5.59 -4.84 -16.98
C THR A 31 5.44 -4.01 -15.70
N VAL A 32 5.67 -2.70 -15.78
CA VAL A 32 5.45 -1.77 -14.66
C VAL A 32 3.97 -1.72 -14.26
N LEU A 33 3.05 -1.69 -15.24
CA LEU A 33 1.62 -1.71 -14.97
C LEU A 33 1.17 -3.00 -14.27
N ARG A 34 1.62 -4.17 -14.74
CA ARG A 34 1.32 -5.46 -14.10
C ARG A 34 1.80 -5.50 -12.64
N PHE A 35 3.00 -5.01 -12.37
CA PHE A 35 3.53 -4.93 -11.01
C PHE A 35 2.72 -3.98 -10.13
N ASN A 36 2.33 -2.81 -10.64
CA ASN A 36 1.53 -1.85 -9.88
C ASN A 36 0.14 -2.43 -9.56
N LEU A 37 -0.49 -3.11 -10.53
CA LEU A 37 -1.77 -3.80 -10.35
C LEU A 37 -1.67 -4.93 -9.32
N SER A 38 -0.60 -5.73 -9.35
CA SER A 38 -0.41 -6.79 -8.35
C SER A 38 -0.16 -6.21 -6.95
N ALA A 39 0.65 -5.16 -6.83
CA ALA A 39 0.89 -4.46 -5.57
C ALA A 39 -0.39 -3.87 -4.97
N LEU A 40 -1.23 -3.24 -5.80
CA LEU A 40 -2.55 -2.73 -5.39
C LEU A 40 -3.48 -3.88 -4.95
N GLY A 41 -3.49 -4.99 -5.69
CA GLY A 41 -4.27 -6.17 -5.32
C GLY A 41 -3.85 -6.73 -3.96
N ILE A 42 -2.54 -6.85 -3.70
CA ILE A 42 -2.02 -7.31 -2.42
C ILE A 42 -2.37 -6.32 -1.29
N ALA A 43 -2.20 -5.02 -1.52
CA ALA A 43 -2.56 -3.99 -0.54
C ALA A 43 -4.05 -4.04 -0.17
N LEU A 44 -4.92 -4.21 -1.18
CA LEU A 44 -6.36 -4.34 -0.98
C LEU A 44 -6.70 -5.62 -0.21
N LEU A 45 -6.12 -6.76 -0.57
CA LEU A 45 -6.35 -8.04 0.13
C LEU A 45 -5.93 -7.96 1.60
N LEU A 46 -4.78 -7.34 1.90
CA LEU A 46 -4.32 -7.16 3.27
C LEU A 46 -5.23 -6.22 4.06
N ALA A 47 -5.73 -5.13 3.43
CA ALA A 47 -6.68 -4.24 4.06
C ALA A 47 -8.01 -4.96 4.38
N VAL A 48 -8.53 -5.77 3.45
CA VAL A 48 -9.74 -6.58 3.69
C VAL A 48 -9.50 -7.61 4.79
N ALA A 49 -8.38 -8.33 4.77
CA ALA A 49 -8.02 -9.29 5.80
C ALA A 49 -7.93 -8.64 7.19
N TRP A 50 -7.38 -7.42 7.25
CA TRP A 50 -7.35 -6.63 8.47
C TRP A 50 -8.75 -6.27 8.98
N CYS A 51 -9.64 -5.81 8.09
CA CYS A 51 -11.03 -5.51 8.46
C CYS A 51 -11.76 -6.75 8.99
N VAL A 52 -11.63 -7.89 8.29
CA VAL A 52 -12.24 -9.16 8.71
C VAL A 52 -11.68 -9.60 10.08
N ARG A 53 -10.36 -9.56 10.27
CA ARG A 53 -9.72 -9.86 11.56
C ARG A 53 -10.28 -8.97 12.67
N THR A 54 -10.36 -7.67 12.43
CA THR A 54 -10.82 -6.69 13.42
C THR A 54 -12.29 -6.93 13.78
N TYR A 55 -13.14 -7.20 12.79
CA TYR A 55 -14.53 -7.60 13.02
C TYR A 55 -14.63 -8.87 13.87
N LEU A 56 -13.91 -9.94 13.52
CA LEU A 56 -13.96 -11.21 14.25
C LEU A 56 -13.49 -11.06 15.71
N VAL A 57 -12.50 -10.20 15.96
CA VAL A 57 -11.94 -9.96 17.30
C VAL A 57 -12.84 -9.07 18.15
N MET A 58 -13.48 -8.05 17.57
CA MET A 58 -14.21 -7.02 18.32
C MET A 58 -15.72 -7.18 18.34
N SER A 59 -16.32 -7.88 17.37
CA SER A 59 -17.76 -8.14 17.36
C SER A 59 -18.30 -8.83 18.62
N PRO A 60 -17.57 -9.71 19.33
CA PRO A 60 -18.08 -10.31 20.56
C PRO A 60 -17.77 -9.49 21.83
N THR A 61 -17.13 -8.32 21.73
CA THR A 61 -16.73 -7.52 22.89
C THR A 61 -17.64 -6.31 23.12
N VAL A 62 -17.52 -5.69 24.30
CA VAL A 62 -18.22 -4.44 24.62
C VAL A 62 -17.84 -3.27 23.69
N ASP A 63 -16.70 -3.39 23.01
CA ASP A 63 -16.17 -2.41 22.08
C ASP A 63 -16.63 -2.64 20.63
N ALA A 64 -17.61 -3.52 20.40
CA ALA A 64 -18.11 -3.83 19.05
C ALA A 64 -18.40 -2.58 18.18
N PRO A 65 -19.00 -1.48 18.66
CA PRO A 65 -19.22 -0.30 17.81
C PRO A 65 -17.95 0.33 17.22
N TRP A 66 -16.77 0.07 17.79
CA TRP A 66 -15.50 0.66 17.38
C TRP A 66 -14.78 -0.10 16.27
N TRP A 67 -15.18 -1.34 15.98
CA TRP A 67 -14.50 -2.18 14.97
C TRP A 67 -14.39 -1.51 13.59
N PRO A 68 -15.38 -0.76 13.06
CA PRO A 68 -15.27 -0.12 11.75
C PRO A 68 -14.19 0.98 11.73
N ILE A 69 -14.10 1.74 12.82
CA ILE A 69 -13.17 2.85 12.96
C ILE A 69 -11.73 2.32 13.06
N ILE A 70 -11.51 1.30 13.88
CA ILE A 70 -10.19 0.67 14.03
C ILE A 70 -9.77 -0.02 12.73
N SER A 71 -10.72 -0.65 12.03
CA SER A 71 -10.49 -1.25 10.72
C SER A 71 -10.05 -0.21 9.70
N ALA A 72 -10.76 0.94 9.63
CA ALA A 72 -10.44 2.02 8.71
C ALA A 72 -9.07 2.65 9.01
N LEU A 73 -8.75 2.90 10.28
CA LEU A 73 -7.44 3.43 10.67
C LEU A 73 -6.31 2.45 10.35
N GLY A 74 -6.48 1.16 10.64
CA GLY A 74 -5.49 0.15 10.30
C GLY A 74 -5.30 -0.02 8.79
N ALA A 75 -6.39 0.01 8.01
CA ALA A 75 -6.34 -0.02 6.54
C ALA A 75 -5.62 1.21 5.96
N LEU A 76 -5.88 2.41 6.51
CA LEU A 76 -5.20 3.65 6.12
C LEU A 76 -3.69 3.64 6.39
N VAL A 77 -3.20 2.80 7.30
CA VAL A 77 -1.77 2.60 7.57
C VAL A 77 -1.20 1.47 6.71
N LEU A 78 -1.90 0.32 6.66
CA LEU A 78 -1.45 -0.87 5.94
C LEU A 78 -1.34 -0.61 4.44
N PHE A 79 -2.32 0.06 3.85
CA PHE A 79 -2.37 0.28 2.41
C PHE A 79 -1.16 1.08 1.90
N PRO A 80 -0.84 2.28 2.43
CA PRO A 80 0.35 3.01 2.00
C PRO A 80 1.66 2.31 2.40
N LEU A 81 1.69 1.56 3.50
CA LEU A 81 2.88 0.79 3.89
C LEU A 81 3.20 -0.29 2.85
N VAL A 82 2.21 -1.06 2.41
CA VAL A 82 2.37 -2.08 1.37
C VAL A 82 2.81 -1.45 0.05
N LEU A 83 2.22 -0.30 -0.32
CA LEU A 83 2.66 0.42 -1.52
C LEU A 83 4.09 0.96 -1.39
N ALA A 84 4.49 1.48 -0.24
CA ALA A 84 5.85 1.93 0.00
C ALA A 84 6.86 0.78 -0.13
N VAL A 85 6.57 -0.38 0.48
CA VAL A 85 7.38 -1.59 0.32
C VAL A 85 7.44 -2.02 -1.15
N ALA A 86 6.30 -2.03 -1.84
CA ALA A 86 6.25 -2.37 -3.26
C ALA A 86 7.06 -1.40 -4.13
N ALA A 87 7.03 -0.09 -3.84
CA ALA A 87 7.87 0.91 -4.54
C ALA A 87 9.35 0.64 -4.33
N VAL A 88 9.75 0.33 -3.09
CA VAL A 88 11.14 -0.01 -2.76
C VAL A 88 11.57 -1.28 -3.49
N VAL A 89 10.77 -2.34 -3.44
CA VAL A 89 11.06 -3.60 -4.15
C VAL A 89 11.15 -3.37 -5.66
N ARG A 90 10.21 -2.60 -6.23
CA ARG A 90 10.22 -2.23 -7.65
C ARG A 90 11.53 -1.55 -8.04
N ASN A 91 11.90 -0.49 -7.32
CA ASN A 91 13.01 0.36 -7.71
C ASN A 91 14.38 -0.24 -7.35
N PHE A 92 14.51 -0.91 -6.19
CA PHE A 92 15.81 -1.38 -5.70
C PHE A 92 16.11 -2.86 -5.94
N VAL A 93 15.08 -3.70 -6.11
CA VAL A 93 15.28 -5.16 -6.30
C VAL A 93 15.06 -5.54 -7.76
N ILE A 94 13.95 -5.10 -8.36
CA ILE A 94 13.56 -5.54 -9.71
C ILE A 94 14.28 -4.74 -10.79
N PHE A 95 14.28 -3.41 -10.70
CA PHE A 95 14.78 -2.55 -11.80
C PHE A 95 16.18 -1.97 -11.60
N ARG A 96 16.82 -2.21 -10.45
CA ARG A 96 18.21 -1.77 -10.16
C ARG A 96 19.26 -2.35 -11.11
N ARG A 97 18.96 -3.42 -11.86
CA ARG A 97 19.94 -4.19 -12.64
C ARG A 97 19.99 -3.88 -14.14
N ARG A 98 19.14 -2.98 -14.67
CA ARG A 98 19.13 -2.68 -16.13
C ARG A 98 20.02 -1.50 -16.55
N GLU A 99 20.59 -0.75 -15.62
CA GLU A 99 21.50 0.37 -15.93
C GLU A 99 22.96 -0.05 -16.05
N GLY A 100 23.34 -1.24 -15.57
CA GLY A 100 24.74 -1.70 -15.54
C GLY A 100 25.21 -2.55 -16.73
N THR A 101 24.36 -2.84 -17.71
CA THR A 101 24.68 -3.76 -18.84
C THR A 101 24.55 -3.12 -20.22
N ALA A 102 24.29 -1.82 -20.33
CA ALA A 102 24.25 -1.10 -21.60
C ALA A 102 25.61 -0.48 -22.01
N SER A 103 26.69 -0.83 -21.31
CA SER A 103 28.05 -0.32 -21.55
C SER A 103 29.10 -1.43 -21.66
N GLN A 104 28.76 -2.55 -22.32
CA GLN A 104 29.72 -3.53 -22.81
C GLN A 104 29.37 -3.94 -24.23
#